data_AF-A0A957ZLB0-F1
#
_entry.id   AF-A0A957ZLB0-F1
#
_cell.length_a   1.000
_cell.length_b   1.000
_cell.length_c   1.000
_cell.angle_alpha   90.00
_cell.angle_beta   90.00
_cell.angle_gamma   90.00
#
_symmetry.space_group_name_H-M   'P 1'
#
loop_
_entity.id
_entity.type
_entity.pdbx_description
1 polymer ?
#
loop_
_entity_poly.entity_id
_entity_poly.type
_entity_poly.pdbx_seq_one_letter_code
_entity_poly.pdbx_strand_id
1 'polypeptide(L)'
;LVSVGIYTFMQAWNEFLFAVTLTKTMEMRTVPVGIALLMGQHSYEWNEMMAMSVLGCLPVLLLFLFFQRYFIAGMTAGSVKG
;
A
#
# COMPACT_ATOMS: atom_id res chain seq x y z
N LEU A 1 13.44 -0.86 -15.26
CA LEU A 1 13.92 -0.63 -13.87
C LEU A 1 12.93 0.19 -13.05
N VAL A 2 12.56 1.41 -13.48
CA VAL A 2 11.57 2.25 -12.74
C VAL A 2 10.22 1.55 -12.57
N SER A 3 9.64 0.97 -13.64
CA SER A 3 8.36 0.24 -13.56
C SER A 3 8.41 -0.99 -12.66
N VAL A 4 9.55 -1.72 -12.67
CA VAL A 4 9.77 -2.90 -11.80
C VAL A 4 9.86 -2.46 -10.34
N GLY A 5 10.59 -1.38 -10.04
CA GLY A 5 10.71 -0.85 -8.69
C GLY A 5 9.37 -0.40 -8.09
N ILE A 6 8.53 0.28 -8.88
CA ILE A 6 7.19 0.69 -8.43
C ILE A 6 6.29 -0.53 -8.21
N TYR A 7 6.33 -1.51 -9.12
CA TYR A 7 5.56 -2.75 -8.99
C TYR A 7 5.96 -3.55 -7.75
N THR A 8 7.27 -3.72 -7.52
CA THR A 8 7.80 -4.39 -6.32
C THR A 8 7.45 -3.61 -5.04
N PHE A 9 7.49 -2.27 -5.07
CA PHE A 9 7.04 -1.46 -3.93
C PHE A 9 5.55 -1.68 -3.63
N MET A 10 4.68 -1.65 -4.66
CA MET A 10 3.25 -1.88 -4.48
C MET A 10 2.97 -3.25 -3.86
N GLN A 11 3.68 -4.29 -4.30
CA GLN A 11 3.56 -5.63 -3.74
C GLN A 11 4.05 -5.69 -2.29
N ALA A 12 5.23 -5.16 -2.00
CA ALA A 12 5.77 -5.15 -0.64
C ALA A 12 4.90 -4.34 0.34
N TRP A 13 4.29 -3.25 -0.13
CA TRP A 13 3.41 -2.40 0.70
C TRP A 13 2.05 -3.08 1.00
N ASN A 14 1.51 -3.87 0.08
CA ASN A 14 0.24 -4.58 0.26
C ASN A 14 0.40 -5.95 0.94
N GLU A 15 1.63 -6.41 1.18
CA GLU A 15 1.90 -7.75 1.70
C GLU A 15 1.44 -7.90 3.15
N PHE A 16 0.26 -8.51 3.33
CA PHE A 16 -0.39 -8.69 4.64
C PHE A 16 0.05 -9.97 5.34
N LEU A 17 0.11 -11.10 4.64
CA LEU A 17 0.34 -12.43 5.22
C LEU A 17 1.75 -12.55 5.81
N PHE A 18 2.75 -12.07 5.08
CA PHE A 18 4.12 -12.08 5.57
C PHE A 18 4.29 -11.17 6.79
N ALA A 19 3.67 -9.98 6.74
CA ALA A 19 3.76 -9.02 7.82
C ALA A 19 3.12 -9.53 9.11
N VAL A 20 1.92 -10.11 9.07
CA VAL A 20 1.25 -10.61 10.29
C VAL A 20 1.98 -11.81 10.90
N THR A 21 2.66 -12.60 10.07
CA THR A 21 3.36 -13.81 10.52
C THR A 21 4.73 -13.50 11.13
N LEU A 22 5.48 -12.54 10.56
CA LEU A 22 6.83 -12.20 11.04
C LEU A 22 6.86 -11.10 12.10
N THR A 23 5.86 -10.23 12.17
CA THR A 23 5.86 -9.10 13.13
C THR A 23 5.20 -9.51 14.45
N LYS A 24 5.99 -9.54 15.53
CA LYS A 24 5.53 -9.95 16.87
C LYS A 24 5.13 -8.78 17.79
N THR A 25 5.72 -7.61 17.60
CA THR A 25 5.51 -6.42 18.45
C THR A 25 4.70 -5.35 17.72
N MET A 26 3.92 -4.56 18.47
CA MET A 26 3.01 -3.56 17.92
C MET A 26 3.73 -2.48 17.09
N GLU A 27 4.96 -2.14 17.48
CA GLU A 27 5.83 -1.15 16.81
C GLU A 27 6.40 -1.63 15.47
N MET A 28 6.47 -2.95 15.25
CA MET A 28 6.99 -3.52 14.00
C MET A 28 5.89 -3.88 12.99
N ARG A 29 4.63 -3.68 13.34
CA ARG A 29 3.50 -4.05 12.49
C ARG A 29 3.37 -3.09 11.32
N THR A 30 3.17 -3.64 10.13
CA THR A 30 2.89 -2.85 8.93
C THR A 30 1.48 -2.27 8.98
N VAL A 31 1.23 -1.21 8.23
CA VAL A 31 -0.06 -0.51 8.20
C VAL A 31 -1.26 -1.45 7.96
N PRO A 32 -1.22 -2.40 7.01
CA PRO A 32 -2.31 -3.36 6.80
C PRO A 32 -2.58 -4.25 8.02
N VAL A 33 -1.53 -4.68 8.72
CA VAL A 33 -1.64 -5.51 9.93
C VAL A 33 -2.20 -4.69 11.08
N GLY A 34 -1.72 -3.45 11.27
CA GLY A 34 -2.21 -2.51 12.27
C GLY A 34 -3.72 -2.24 12.13
N ILE A 35 -4.21 -2.01 10.92
CA ILE A 35 -5.65 -1.84 10.64
C ILE A 35 -6.44 -3.10 11.03
N ALA A 36 -5.94 -4.29 10.71
CA ALA A 36 -6.63 -5.54 11.04
C ALA A 36 -6.72 -5.80 12.55
N LEU A 37 -5.79 -5.28 13.34
CA LEU A 37 -5.79 -5.42 14.80
C LEU A 37 -6.76 -4.47 15.51
N LEU A 38 -7.10 -3.33 14.89
CA LEU A 38 -8.15 -2.47 15.40
C LEU A 38 -9.49 -3.20 15.48
N MET A 39 -9.75 -4.17 14.57
CA MET A 39 -10.96 -5.00 14.62
C MET A 39 -11.06 -5.88 15.88
N GLY A 40 -9.95 -6.18 16.56
CA GLY A 40 -9.90 -7.10 17.72
C GLY A 40 -9.67 -6.46 19.08
N GLN A 41 -9.22 -5.20 19.14
CA GLN A 41 -8.75 -4.57 20.39
C GLN A 41 -9.74 -3.59 21.02
N HIS A 42 -10.52 -2.84 20.25
CA HIS A 42 -11.50 -1.86 20.75
C HIS A 42 -12.76 -2.01 19.90
N SER A 43 -13.91 -2.17 20.56
CA SER A 43 -15.26 -2.33 19.99
C SER A 43 -15.43 -1.72 18.60
N TYR A 44 -15.35 -2.50 17.51
CA TYR A 44 -15.58 -2.12 16.10
C TYR A 44 -15.73 -0.61 15.82
N GLU A 45 -14.67 0.17 16.09
CA GLU A 45 -14.63 1.61 15.83
C GLU A 45 -14.35 1.78 14.33
N TRP A 46 -15.39 1.62 13.50
CA TRP A 46 -15.32 1.74 12.04
C TRP A 46 -14.67 3.06 11.60
N ASN A 47 -14.84 4.11 12.41
CA ASN A 47 -14.25 5.43 12.19
C ASN A 47 -12.71 5.39 12.18
N GLU A 48 -12.09 4.75 13.17
CA GLU A 48 -10.64 4.63 13.26
C GLU A 48 -10.08 3.70 12.18
N MET A 49 -10.80 2.61 11.87
CA MET A 49 -10.42 1.68 10.81
C MET A 49 -10.39 2.37 9.43
N MET A 50 -11.40 3.20 9.13
CA MET A 50 -11.42 3.98 7.90
C MET A 50 -10.32 5.05 7.87
N ALA A 51 -10.10 5.76 8.97
CA ALA A 51 -9.02 6.76 9.06
C ALA A 51 -7.64 6.14 8.79
N MET A 52 -7.35 4.99 9.40
CA MET A 52 -6.11 4.25 9.20
C MET A 52 -6.00 3.68 7.77
N SER A 53 -7.11 3.25 7.17
CA SER A 53 -7.13 2.78 5.78
C SER A 53 -6.80 3.91 4.79
N VAL A 54 -7.35 5.12 5.01
CA VAL A 54 -7.01 6.31 4.21
C VAL A 54 -5.53 6.65 4.35
N LEU A 55 -5.00 6.62 5.58
CA LEU A 55 -3.57 6.83 5.86
C LEU A 55 -2.68 5.75 5.22
N GLY A 56 -3.14 4.50 5.15
CA GLY A 56 -2.41 3.40 4.49
C GLY A 56 -2.36 3.51 2.97
N CYS A 57 -3.38 4.10 2.35
CA CYS A 57 -3.42 4.37 0.91
C CYS A 57 -2.59 5.59 0.49
N LEU A 58 -2.37 6.53 1.42
CA LEU A 58 -1.63 7.78 1.19
C LEU A 58 -0.24 7.62 0.55
N PRO A 59 0.66 6.74 1.03
CA PRO A 59 1.99 6.59 0.42
C PRO A 59 1.93 6.00 -1.00
N VAL A 60 0.96 5.11 -1.27
CA VAL A 60 0.74 4.58 -2.63
C VAL A 60 0.21 5.69 -3.55
N LEU A 61 -0.72 6.52 -3.06
CA LEU A 61 -1.22 7.70 -3.76
C LEU A 61 -0.11 8.73 -4.05
N LEU A 62 0.76 9.00 -3.08
CA LEU A 62 1.90 9.91 -3.27
C LEU A 62 2.86 9.39 -4.33
N LEU A 63 3.22 8.10 -4.26
CA LEU A 63 4.03 7.48 -5.31
C LEU A 63 3.34 7.54 -6.67
N PHE A 64 2.05 7.26 -6.73
CA PHE A 64 1.29 7.38 -7.95
C PHE A 64 1.33 8.82 -8.49
N LEU A 65 1.10 9.83 -7.66
CA LEU A 65 1.15 11.24 -8.10
C LEU A 65 2.55 11.68 -8.57
N PHE A 66 3.62 11.17 -7.98
CA PHE A 66 4.98 11.45 -8.44
C PHE A 66 5.30 10.74 -9.76
N PHE A 67 4.85 9.50 -9.91
CA PHE A 67 5.19 8.66 -11.06
C PHE A 67 4.13 8.62 -12.16
N GLN A 68 2.96 9.27 -11.98
CA GLN A 68 1.85 9.28 -12.94
C GLN A 68 2.30 9.71 -14.33
N ARG A 69 3.21 10.70 -14.44
CA ARG A 69 3.76 11.17 -15.72
C ARG A 69 4.55 10.07 -16.42
N TYR A 70 5.35 9.29 -15.68
CA TYR A 70 6.13 8.18 -16.23
C TYR A 70 5.25 6.97 -16.56
N PHE A 71 4.20 6.73 -15.76
CA PHE A 71 3.20 5.69 -16.02
C PHE A 71 2.39 5.98 -17.29
N ILE A 72 1.90 7.21 -17.45
CA ILE A 72 1.14 7.65 -18.63
C ILE A 72 2.04 7.64 -19.88
N ALA A 73 3.29 8.09 -19.77
CA ALA A 73 4.25 8.06 -20.88
C ALA A 73 4.66 6.62 -21.27
N GLY A 74 4.82 5.72 -20.30
CA GLY A 74 5.13 4.31 -20.55
C GLY A 74 3.96 3.53 -21.17
N MET A 75 2.73 3.82 -20.73
CA MET A 75 1.52 3.18 -21.26
C MET A 75 1.19 3.66 -22.68
N THR A 76 1.39 4.95 -22.98
CA THR A 76 1.23 5.48 -24.35
C THR A 76 2.36 5.04 -25.29
N ALA A 77 3.61 4.96 -24.82
CA ALA A 77 4.73 4.44 -25.63
C ALA A 77 4.57 2.96 -26.02
N GLY A 78 3.91 2.16 -25.18
CA GLY A 78 3.57 0.77 -25.49
C GLY A 78 2.35 0.61 -26.41
N SER A 79 1.51 1.65 -26.56
CA SER A 79 0.29 1.63 -27.37
C SER A 79 0.50 2.02 -28.83
N VAL A 80 1.67 2.54 -29.23
CA VAL A 80 1.96 2.99 -30.62
C VAL A 80 2.86 2.05 -31.43
N LYS A 81 3.04 0.80 -31.00
CA LYS A 81 3.56 -0.27 -31.87
C LYS A 81 2.68 -1.51 -31.78
N GLY A 82 1.44 -1.33 -32.21
CA GLY A 82 0.59 -2.34 -32.84
C GLY A 82 0.15 -1.77 -34.19
#